data_AF-A0A261Y1W5-F1
#
_entry.id   AF-A0A261Y1W5-F1
#
_cell.length_a   1.000
_cell.length_b   1.000
_cell.length_c   1.000
_cell.angle_alpha   90.00
_cell.angle_beta   90.00
_cell.angle_gamma   90.00
#
_symmetry.space_group_name_H-M   'P 1'
#
loop_
_entity.id
_entity.type
_entity.pdbx_description
1 polymer ?
#
loop_
_entity_poly.entity_id
_entity_poly.type
_entity_poly.pdbx_seq_one_letter_code
_entity_poly.pdbx_strand_id
1 'polypeptide(L)'
;MPTPNDPSSATPPTRAQRQQCWKARDAYFDCLTECGIVDPNGMDHKPEVQEKGSKCLALKKEYEKDCIASWVEYFNKRRVLEVQQAKYLKLAKEQSGK
;
A
#
# COMPACT_ATOMS: atom_id res chain seq x y z
N MET A 1 5.19 -30.25 0.98
CA MET A 1 6.01 -29.25 0.25
C MET A 1 5.68 -27.91 0.85
N PRO A 2 6.59 -27.21 1.55
CA PRO A 2 6.29 -25.93 2.17
C PRO A 2 6.13 -24.85 1.09
N THR A 3 5.02 -24.12 1.15
CA THR A 3 4.71 -23.00 0.25
C THR A 3 5.62 -21.81 0.56
N PRO A 4 6.22 -21.15 -0.45
CA PRO A 4 7.25 -20.12 -0.26
C PRO A 4 6.78 -18.79 0.37
N ASN A 5 5.52 -18.68 0.78
CA ASN A 5 4.89 -17.41 1.16
C ASN A 5 4.22 -17.51 2.55
N ASP A 6 4.91 -18.12 3.51
CA ASP A 6 4.48 -18.13 4.92
C ASP A 6 5.13 -16.98 5.71
N PRO A 7 4.35 -16.12 6.40
CA PRO A 7 4.87 -14.97 7.12
C PRO A 7 5.63 -15.30 8.42
N SER A 8 5.73 -16.58 8.82
CA SER A 8 6.37 -17.00 10.08
C SER A 8 7.82 -17.47 9.92
N SER A 9 8.33 -17.64 8.69
CA SER A 9 9.71 -18.06 8.48
C SER A 9 10.64 -16.87 8.28
N ALA A 10 11.53 -16.64 9.25
CA ALA A 10 12.57 -15.62 9.31
C ALA A 10 13.67 -15.77 8.23
N THR A 11 13.30 -16.06 6.98
CA THR A 11 14.19 -16.10 5.83
C THR A 11 13.89 -14.88 4.95
N PRO A 12 14.86 -13.98 4.72
CA PRO A 12 14.61 -12.84 3.85
C PRO A 12 14.23 -13.35 2.45
N PRO A 13 13.22 -12.75 1.79
CA PRO A 13 12.81 -13.16 0.45
C PRO A 13 14.02 -13.12 -0.47
N THR A 14 14.16 -14.14 -1.31
CA THR A 14 15.26 -14.18 -2.29
C THR A 14 15.16 -12.97 -3.20
N ARG A 15 16.29 -12.55 -3.79
CA ARG A 15 16.35 -11.39 -4.69
C ARG A 15 15.32 -11.49 -5.83
N ALA A 16 15.05 -12.71 -6.33
CA ALA A 16 14.02 -12.97 -7.34
C ALA A 16 12.59 -12.69 -6.82
N GLN A 17 12.22 -13.20 -5.65
CA GLN A 17 10.92 -12.93 -5.03
C GLN A 17 10.71 -11.44 -4.76
N ARG A 18 11.76 -10.72 -4.34
CA ARG A 18 11.68 -9.25 -4.16
C ARG A 18 11.42 -8.52 -5.47
N GLN A 19 12.06 -8.92 -6.57
CA GLN A 19 11.80 -8.30 -7.88
C GLN A 19 10.35 -8.54 -8.33
N GLN A 20 9.80 -9.72 -8.06
CA GLN A 20 8.42 -10.05 -8.36
C GLN A 20 7.46 -9.20 -7.52
N CYS A 21 7.71 -9.09 -6.21
CA CYS A 21 6.97 -8.18 -5.34
C CYS A 21 7.08 -6.72 -5.80
N TRP A 22 8.26 -6.24 -6.20
CA TRP A 22 8.43 -4.85 -6.66
C TRP A 22 7.62 -4.57 -7.91
N LYS A 23 7.55 -5.51 -8.87
CA LYS A 23 6.71 -5.37 -10.05
C LYS A 23 5.22 -5.32 -9.69
N ALA A 24 4.75 -6.24 -8.85
CA ALA A 24 3.36 -6.26 -8.38
C ALA A 24 3.03 -5.00 -7.56
N ARG A 25 3.96 -4.54 -6.73
CA ARG A 25 3.87 -3.30 -5.97
C ARG A 25 3.71 -2.11 -6.91
N ASP A 26 4.61 -1.95 -7.88
CA ASP A 26 4.60 -0.78 -8.76
C ASP A 26 3.30 -0.74 -9.56
N ALA A 27 2.86 -1.88 -10.12
CA ALA A 27 1.58 -1.96 -10.82
C ALA A 27 0.39 -1.60 -9.91
N TYR A 28 0.38 -2.10 -8.67
CA TYR A 28 -0.66 -1.76 -7.70
C TYR A 28 -0.62 -0.27 -7.31
N PHE A 29 0.57 0.27 -7.06
CA PHE A 29 0.79 1.66 -6.61
C PHE A 29 0.52 2.66 -7.72
N ASP A 30 0.82 2.31 -8.98
CA ASP A 30 0.52 3.10 -10.17
C ASP A 30 -1.00 3.24 -10.33
N CYS A 31 -1.73 2.10 -10.28
CA CYS A 31 -3.19 2.08 -10.31
C CYS A 31 -3.81 2.92 -9.16
N LEU A 32 -3.28 2.81 -7.94
CA LEU A 32 -3.72 3.63 -6.81
C LEU A 32 -3.45 5.13 -7.05
N THR A 33 -2.31 5.46 -7.65
CA THR A 33 -1.91 6.85 -7.93
C THR A 33 -2.80 7.47 -9.01
N GLU A 34 -3.08 6.74 -10.09
CA GLU A 34 -4.05 7.17 -11.12
C GLU A 34 -5.44 7.40 -10.54
N CYS A 35 -5.85 6.55 -9.59
CA CYS A 35 -7.13 6.70 -8.91
C CYS A 35 -7.16 7.83 -7.86
N GLY A 36 -6.00 8.38 -7.48
CA GLY A 36 -5.87 9.35 -6.38
C GLY A 36 -6.08 8.72 -4.99
N ILE A 37 -5.88 7.41 -4.87
CA ILE A 37 -6.03 6.66 -3.62
C ILE A 37 -4.69 6.58 -2.93
N VAL A 38 -4.58 7.24 -1.78
CA VAL A 38 -3.35 7.20 -0.98
C VAL A 38 -3.46 6.24 0.21
N ASP A 39 -4.67 6.06 0.73
CA ASP A 39 -4.93 5.12 1.82
C ASP A 39 -5.71 3.89 1.30
N PRO A 40 -5.06 2.72 1.21
CA PRO A 40 -5.76 1.48 0.87
C PRO A 40 -6.67 0.99 2.00
N ASN A 41 -6.52 1.50 3.24
CA ASN A 41 -7.48 1.27 4.33
C ASN A 41 -8.76 2.09 4.12
N GLY A 42 -8.65 3.19 3.40
CA GLY A 42 -9.78 4.00 2.93
C GLY A 42 -10.70 3.23 1.98
N MET A 43 -10.30 2.07 1.45
CA MET A 43 -11.22 1.18 0.72
C MET A 43 -12.32 0.61 1.63
N ASP A 44 -12.09 0.47 2.93
CA ASP A 44 -13.09 0.03 3.91
C ASP A 44 -14.01 1.19 4.35
N HIS A 45 -13.43 2.38 4.50
CA HIS A 45 -14.14 3.53 5.08
C HIS A 45 -14.69 4.53 4.05
N LYS A 46 -14.28 4.47 2.78
CA LYS A 46 -14.76 5.35 1.70
C LYS A 46 -15.21 4.53 0.49
N PRO A 47 -16.52 4.49 0.17
CA PRO A 47 -17.02 3.74 -0.99
C PRO A 47 -16.47 4.27 -2.32
N GLU A 48 -16.18 5.57 -2.41
CA GLU A 48 -15.56 6.20 -3.58
C GLU A 48 -14.12 5.70 -3.83
N VAL A 49 -13.40 5.35 -2.77
CA VAL A 49 -12.06 4.75 -2.84
C VAL A 49 -12.17 3.27 -3.12
N GLN A 50 -13.21 2.60 -2.64
CA GLN A 50 -13.50 1.20 -2.92
C GLN A 50 -13.82 0.98 -4.41
N GLU A 51 -14.62 1.86 -5.03
CA GLU A 51 -15.00 1.74 -6.45
C GLU A 51 -13.78 1.94 -7.36
N LYS A 52 -13.01 3.00 -7.11
CA LYS A 52 -11.76 3.25 -7.85
C LYS A 52 -10.70 2.18 -7.57
N GLY A 53 -10.61 1.76 -6.31
CA GLY A 53 -9.71 0.72 -5.83
C GLY A 53 -10.10 -0.68 -6.26
N SER A 54 -11.34 -0.91 -6.70
CA SER A 54 -11.82 -2.22 -7.18
C SER A 54 -11.04 -2.71 -8.39
N LYS A 55 -10.64 -1.80 -9.29
CA LYS A 55 -9.73 -2.12 -10.40
C LYS A 55 -8.35 -2.55 -9.89
N CYS A 56 -7.86 -1.89 -8.86
CA CYS A 56 -6.59 -2.23 -8.22
C CYS A 56 -6.70 -3.38 -7.22
N LEU A 57 -7.89 -3.94 -6.97
CA LEU A 57 -8.13 -4.97 -5.95
C LEU A 57 -7.63 -6.34 -6.43
N ALA A 58 -7.72 -6.59 -7.74
CA ALA A 58 -7.07 -7.74 -8.38
C ALA A 58 -5.55 -7.66 -8.20
N LEU A 59 -4.95 -6.51 -8.53
CA LEU A 59 -3.52 -6.24 -8.34
C LEU A 59 -3.11 -6.30 -6.87
N LYS A 60 -3.96 -5.81 -5.95
CA LYS A 60 -3.75 -5.90 -4.50
C LYS A 60 -3.64 -7.35 -4.05
N LYS A 61 -4.56 -8.21 -4.52
CA LYS A 61 -4.60 -9.62 -4.14
C LYS A 61 -3.39 -10.38 -4.66
N GLU A 62 -2.94 -10.06 -5.87
CA GLU A 62 -1.68 -10.58 -6.42
C GLU A 62 -0.47 -10.03 -5.66
N TYR A 63 -0.48 -8.75 -5.31
CA TYR A 63 0.55 -8.11 -4.54
C TYR A 63 0.68 -8.67 -3.12
N GLU A 64 -0.42 -8.92 -2.41
CA GLU A 64 -0.43 -9.59 -1.10
C GLU A 64 -0.07 -11.07 -1.19
N LYS A 65 -0.31 -11.69 -2.34
CA LYS A 65 0.05 -13.08 -2.58
C LYS A 65 1.53 -13.23 -2.89
N ASP A 66 2.09 -12.42 -3.79
CA ASP A 66 3.49 -12.48 -4.23
C ASP A 66 4.45 -11.73 -3.30
N CYS A 67 3.95 -10.74 -2.54
CA CYS A 67 4.72 -9.98 -1.58
C CYS A 67 4.41 -10.37 -0.14
N ILE A 68 5.40 -10.19 0.74
CA ILE A 68 5.26 -10.49 2.16
C ILE A 68 4.31 -9.46 2.80
N ALA A 69 3.38 -9.92 3.62
CA ALA A 69 2.43 -9.08 4.34
C ALA A 69 3.11 -7.90 5.07
N SER A 70 4.24 -8.12 5.74
CA SER A 70 4.99 -7.05 6.42
C SER A 70 5.48 -5.95 5.48
N TRP A 71 5.83 -6.29 4.23
CA TRP A 71 6.20 -5.28 3.22
C TRP A 71 4.96 -4.50 2.78
N VAL A 72 3.86 -5.20 2.50
CA VAL A 72 2.57 -4.59 2.14
C VAL A 72 2.12 -3.61 3.23
N GLU A 73 2.11 -4.05 4.48
CA GLU A 73 1.79 -3.21 5.63
C GLU A 73 2.73 -2.00 5.76
N TYR A 74 4.04 -2.21 5.62
CA TYR A 74 5.01 -1.12 5.68
C TYR A 74 4.75 -0.04 4.62
N PHE A 75 4.51 -0.43 3.36
CA PHE A 75 4.25 0.54 2.30
C PHE A 75 2.91 1.24 2.45
N ASN A 76 1.87 0.51 2.85
CA ASN A 76 0.56 1.09 3.13
C ASN A 76 0.67 2.13 4.25
N LYS A 77 1.34 1.78 5.36
CA LYS A 77 1.57 2.67 6.49
C LYS A 77 2.39 3.90 6.09
N ARG A 78 3.41 3.74 5.24
CA ARG A 78 4.21 4.85 4.73
C ARG A 78 3.36 5.84 3.94
N ARG A 79 2.50 5.38 3.03
CA ARG A 79 1.61 6.28 2.27
C ARG A 79 0.64 7.03 3.18
N VAL A 80 0.06 6.36 4.18
CA VAL A 80 -0.85 7.02 5.15
C VAL A 80 -0.11 8.05 6.00
N LEU A 81 1.10 7.73 6.46
CA LEU A 81 1.94 8.65 7.24
C LEU A 81 2.24 9.92 6.46
N GLU A 82 2.61 9.83 5.17
CA GLU A 82 2.88 11.02 4.36
C GLU A 82 1.63 11.91 4.21
N VAL A 83 0.44 11.31 4.06
CA VAL A 83 -0.82 12.07 4.03
C VAL A 83 -1.12 12.70 5.38
N GLN A 84 -0.98 11.97 6.47
CA GLN A 84 -1.20 12.51 7.81
C GLN A 84 -0.24 13.65 8.11
N GLN A 85 1.04 13.50 7.76
CA GLN A 85 2.05 14.53 7.93
C GLN A 85 1.73 15.76 7.08
N ALA A 86 1.33 15.58 5.82
CA ALA A 86 0.90 16.66 4.95
C ALA A 86 -0.35 17.40 5.49
N LYS A 87 -1.33 16.67 6.03
CA LYS A 87 -2.50 17.26 6.69
C LYS A 87 -2.10 18.05 7.92
N TYR A 88 -1.25 17.49 8.79
CA TYR A 88 -0.79 18.15 10.00
C TYR A 88 0.00 19.44 9.68
N LEU A 89 0.89 19.40 8.69
CA LEU A 89 1.61 20.59 8.20
C LEU A 89 0.66 21.67 7.65
N LYS A 90 -0.40 21.27 6.92
CA LYS A 90 -1.42 22.21 6.43
C LYS A 90 -2.18 22.85 7.59
N LEU A 91 -2.65 22.05 8.55
CA LEU A 91 -3.33 22.54 9.76
C LEU A 91 -2.44 23.47 10.59
N ALA A 92 -1.17 23.12 10.79
CA ALA A 92 -0.21 23.94 11.53
C ALA A 92 0.07 25.29 10.83
N LYS A 93 0.20 25.30 9.50
CA LYS A 93 0.31 26.55 8.71
C LYS A 93 -0.93 27.42 8.84
N GLU A 94 -2.12 26.83 8.83
CA GLU A 94 -3.38 27.57 8.92
C GLU A 94 -3.64 28.11 10.33
N GLN A 95 -3.20 27.39 11.37
CA GLN A 95 -3.28 27.84 12.77
C GLN A 95 -2.27 28.94 13.11
N SER A 96 -1.08 28.94 12.50
CA SER A 96 -0.04 29.94 12.78
C SER A 96 -0.26 31.30 12.10
N GLY A 97 -1.32 31.43 11.30
CA GLY A 97 -1.66 32.66 10.57
C GLY A 97 -2.85 33.44 11.13
N LYS A 98 -3.35 33.09 12.32
CA LYS A 98 -4.50 33.72 12.96
C LYS A 98 -4.12 34.48 14.22
#